data_AF-A0A445CQH5-F1
#
_entry.id   AF-A0A445CQH5-F1
#
_cell.length_a   1.000
_cell.length_b   1.000
_cell.length_c   1.000
_cell.angle_alpha   90.00
_cell.angle_beta   90.00
_cell.angle_gamma   90.00
#
_symmetry.space_group_name_H-M   'P 1'
#
loop_
_entity.id
_entity.type
_entity.pdbx_description
1 polymer ?
#
loop_
_entity_poly.entity_id
_entity_poly.type
_entity_poly.pdbx_seq_one_letter_code
_entity_poly.pdbx_strand_id
1 'polypeptide(L)'
;MATCMSTCFAPSNARNSAGVLAVVGGKTCFLNLCETKYGFSSGNRKSPLLQVKCSANSHFHGVSNYHSKDPFLDLHPEVSMLRGEGSSRVNDPRKDSLGGNVAESLEATSTPSNYNEAKIKVIGVGGGGSNAVNRMIESSMNGMEFWIVNTDIQAMRMSPVFPENRLQIGQELTRGLGAGGNPDIGMNAAKESKESIEEAVYGADMVFVTAGMGGGTGTGGAPVIAGVAKSMGILTVGIVTTPFSFEGRRRAVQAQEGIASLRDNVDTLIVIPNDKLLTAVSPSTPVTEAFNLADDILRQGVRGISDIITIPGLVNVDFADVRAIMANAGSSLMGIGTATGKTRARDAALNAIQSPLLDIGIERATGIVWNITGGSDLTLFEVNAAAEVIYDLVDPTANLIFGAVIDPSLSGQVSITLIATGFKRQEESEGRPTQAGQLAQGDAIGVGRRSSSFTDGSLVEIPEFLKKKGRSRYPRV
;
A
#
# COMPACT_ATOMS: atom_id res chain seq x y z
N MET A 1 -49.03 22.85 -45.48
CA MET A 1 -48.44 24.17 -45.81
C MET A 1 -47.00 23.94 -46.28
N ALA A 2 -46.58 24.67 -47.33
CA ALA A 2 -45.22 24.91 -47.88
C ALA A 2 -43.99 24.45 -47.04
N THR A 3 -43.01 23.64 -47.54
CA THR A 3 -41.86 23.91 -48.48
C THR A 3 -40.81 24.90 -47.92
N CYS A 4 -39.46 24.77 -48.04
CA CYS A 4 -38.48 24.11 -48.96
C CYS A 4 -37.25 23.56 -48.18
N MET A 5 -36.47 22.52 -48.56
CA MET A 5 -35.44 22.36 -49.65
C MET A 5 -34.25 23.36 -49.57
N SER A 6 -33.02 22.92 -49.17
CA SER A 6 -31.83 22.53 -50.00
C SER A 6 -31.01 23.72 -50.59
N THR A 7 -29.68 23.71 -50.87
CA THR A 7 -28.63 22.66 -51.04
C THR A 7 -27.17 23.24 -50.96
N CYS A 8 -26.18 22.40 -50.60
CA CYS A 8 -24.77 22.24 -51.08
C CYS A 8 -23.85 23.40 -51.56
N PHE A 9 -22.56 23.41 -51.14
CA PHE A 9 -21.36 22.95 -51.91
C PHE A 9 -19.99 23.34 -51.28
N ALA A 10 -18.90 22.67 -51.66
CA ALA A 10 -17.47 22.94 -51.34
C ALA A 10 -16.61 22.74 -52.63
N PRO A 11 -15.26 22.61 -52.64
CA PRO A 11 -14.13 23.26 -51.92
C PRO A 11 -13.07 23.87 -52.91
N SER A 12 -11.90 24.36 -52.46
CA SER A 12 -10.55 24.05 -53.07
C SER A 12 -9.30 24.87 -52.60
N ASN A 13 -8.21 24.13 -52.34
CA ASN A 13 -6.75 24.34 -52.60
C ASN A 13 -6.06 25.72 -52.78
N ALA A 14 -4.90 25.89 -52.11
CA ALA A 14 -3.53 26.13 -52.68
C ALA A 14 -2.53 26.62 -51.57
N ARG A 15 -1.50 25.84 -51.17
CA ARG A 15 -0.09 25.71 -51.68
C ARG A 15 0.94 26.74 -51.16
N ASN A 16 2.00 26.21 -50.52
CA ASN A 16 3.42 26.66 -50.50
C ASN A 16 3.73 28.07 -49.92
N SER A 17 4.92 28.44 -49.41
CA SER A 17 6.26 27.82 -49.26
C SER A 17 6.98 28.53 -48.08
N ALA A 18 7.66 27.83 -47.16
CA ALA A 18 9.12 27.60 -47.08
C ALA A 18 10.03 28.85 -46.92
N GLY A 19 10.98 28.77 -45.97
CA GLY A 19 11.99 29.81 -45.64
C GLY A 19 11.93 30.22 -44.16
N VAL A 20 12.66 29.67 -43.18
CA VAL A 20 14.10 29.34 -43.01
C VAL A 20 14.97 30.56 -42.62
N LEU A 21 15.61 30.46 -41.44
CA LEU A 21 16.70 31.31 -40.90
C LEU A 21 16.34 32.78 -40.58
N ALA A 22 16.99 33.49 -39.64
CA ALA A 22 18.06 33.10 -38.71
C ALA A 22 18.17 34.06 -37.51
N VAL A 23 18.87 33.60 -36.45
CA VAL A 23 19.85 34.38 -35.65
C VAL A 23 19.35 35.50 -34.73
N VAL A 24 19.66 35.31 -33.43
CA VAL A 24 20.27 36.25 -32.47
C VAL A 24 20.00 37.75 -32.74
N GLY A 25 19.37 38.51 -31.85
CA GLY A 25 19.34 38.39 -30.40
C GLY A 25 19.80 39.72 -29.79
N GLY A 26 19.10 40.20 -28.78
CA GLY A 26 19.36 41.53 -28.23
C GLY A 26 18.42 41.85 -27.07
N LYS A 27 18.98 41.85 -25.85
CA LYS A 27 18.43 42.63 -24.74
C LYS A 27 18.46 44.10 -25.19
N THR A 28 17.49 44.97 -24.92
CA THR A 28 17.08 45.43 -23.58
C THR A 28 15.76 46.23 -23.63
N CYS A 29 15.19 46.47 -22.45
CA CYS A 29 14.20 47.52 -22.14
C CYS A 29 14.66 48.93 -22.62
N PHE A 30 13.84 50.00 -22.65
CA PHE A 30 12.91 50.50 -21.62
C PHE A 30 12.03 51.68 -22.16
N LEU A 31 10.96 52.02 -21.41
CA LEU A 31 10.27 53.34 -21.32
C LEU A 31 9.44 53.80 -22.56
N ASN A 32 8.10 53.94 -22.42
CA ASN A 32 7.33 55.13 -21.95
C ASN A 32 7.46 56.33 -22.92
N LEU A 33 6.38 56.96 -23.43
CA LEU A 33 5.33 57.69 -22.69
C LEU A 33 4.20 58.20 -23.65
N CYS A 34 3.03 58.56 -23.10
CA CYS A 34 1.99 59.49 -23.66
C CYS A 34 1.22 59.10 -24.96
N GLU A 35 -0.05 59.48 -25.19
CA GLU A 35 -1.00 60.24 -24.35
C GLU A 35 -2.49 59.92 -24.67
N THR A 36 -3.36 60.24 -23.70
CA THR A 36 -4.84 60.42 -23.70
C THR A 36 -5.53 60.85 -25.02
N LYS A 37 -6.83 60.61 -25.28
CA LYS A 37 -8.10 60.80 -24.50
C LYS A 37 -9.16 59.75 -24.96
N TYR A 38 -10.41 59.59 -24.47
CA TYR A 38 -11.30 60.30 -23.51
C TYR A 38 -12.43 59.33 -23.01
N GLY A 39 -13.23 59.73 -22.02
CA GLY A 39 -14.68 59.40 -21.95
C GLY A 39 -15.24 58.50 -20.83
N PHE A 40 -15.68 59.12 -19.71
CA PHE A 40 -16.77 58.75 -18.75
C PHE A 40 -17.13 57.26 -18.45
N SER A 41 -17.44 56.85 -17.21
CA SER A 41 -17.95 57.56 -16.02
C SER A 41 -17.56 56.84 -14.71
N SER A 42 -17.46 57.57 -13.59
CA SER A 42 -17.33 56.98 -12.24
C SER A 42 -18.06 57.83 -11.19
N GLY A 43 -18.64 57.20 -10.17
CA GLY A 43 -19.14 57.83 -8.96
C GLY A 43 -18.46 57.24 -7.73
N ASN A 44 -17.80 58.08 -6.91
CA ASN A 44 -17.05 57.68 -5.73
C ASN A 44 -17.02 58.84 -4.70
N ARG A 45 -16.84 58.54 -3.41
CA ARG A 45 -16.47 59.37 -2.22
C ARG A 45 -16.78 58.51 -0.96
N LYS A 46 -16.01 58.43 0.14
CA LYS A 46 -14.81 59.16 0.62
C LYS A 46 -13.98 58.29 1.62
N SER A 47 -12.77 58.75 1.91
CA SER A 47 -11.71 58.21 2.83
C SER A 47 -11.89 58.70 4.31
N PRO A 48 -10.94 58.58 5.29
CA PRO A 48 -9.56 58.00 5.32
C PRO A 48 -9.14 57.19 6.60
N LEU A 49 -7.82 56.90 6.69
CA LEU A 49 -6.97 56.22 7.72
C LEU A 49 -7.30 56.36 9.23
N LEU A 50 -6.87 55.33 10.01
CA LEU A 50 -6.10 55.49 11.25
C LEU A 50 -5.26 54.22 11.59
N GLN A 51 -4.27 54.35 12.48
CA GLN A 51 -3.18 53.39 12.76
C GLN A 51 -2.98 53.22 14.28
N VAL A 52 -2.95 51.99 14.82
CA VAL A 52 -2.65 51.73 16.25
C VAL A 52 -1.82 50.45 16.43
N LYS A 53 -0.84 50.50 17.35
CA LYS A 53 0.02 49.39 17.81
C LYS A 53 -0.63 48.61 18.96
N CYS A 54 -0.26 47.33 19.14
CA CYS A 54 -0.45 46.64 20.43
C CYS A 54 0.88 46.55 21.21
N SER A 55 0.80 46.75 22.52
CA SER A 55 1.90 46.67 23.48
C SER A 55 1.43 45.99 24.77
N ALA A 56 2.32 45.26 25.45
CA ALA A 56 2.01 44.53 26.68
C ALA A 56 1.86 45.45 27.90
N ASN A 57 0.98 45.10 28.85
CA ASN A 57 1.39 44.77 30.24
C ASN A 57 0.28 44.24 31.16
N SER A 58 0.75 43.50 32.17
CA SER A 58 0.15 42.92 33.39
C SER A 58 -0.95 43.68 34.16
N HIS A 59 -1.86 42.95 34.84
CA HIS A 59 -1.83 42.78 36.33
C HIS A 59 -2.87 41.78 36.92
N PHE A 60 -2.68 41.46 38.21
CA PHE A 60 -3.35 40.45 39.07
C PHE A 60 -4.80 40.75 39.48
N HIS A 61 -5.62 39.69 39.66
CA HIS A 61 -6.27 39.22 40.92
C HIS A 61 -7.64 38.54 40.70
N GLY A 62 -7.97 37.50 41.48
CA GLY A 62 -9.35 37.05 41.69
C GLY A 62 -9.53 35.54 41.93
N VAL A 63 -9.84 35.15 43.16
CA VAL A 63 -10.23 33.77 43.54
C VAL A 63 -11.74 33.60 43.46
N SER A 64 -12.25 32.49 42.91
CA SER A 64 -13.51 31.90 43.38
C SER A 64 -13.59 30.41 43.09
N ASN A 65 -13.97 29.62 44.10
CA ASN A 65 -14.39 28.23 43.97
C ASN A 65 -15.72 28.13 43.22
N TYR A 66 -15.92 27.06 42.45
CA TYR A 66 -17.25 26.49 42.20
C TYR A 66 -17.18 24.97 42.31
N HIS A 67 -17.96 24.40 43.23
CA HIS A 67 -18.19 22.96 43.32
C HIS A 67 -19.07 22.50 42.16
N SER A 68 -18.60 21.51 41.40
CA SER A 68 -19.51 20.54 40.76
C SER A 68 -19.61 19.32 41.68
N LYS A 69 -20.83 18.85 41.95
CA LYS A 69 -21.08 17.58 42.63
C LYS A 69 -21.69 16.61 41.63
N ASP A 70 -20.94 15.60 41.22
CA ASP A 70 -21.49 14.50 40.42
C ASP A 70 -22.26 13.52 41.33
N PRO A 71 -23.55 13.25 41.07
CA PRO A 71 -24.41 12.48 41.97
C PRO A 71 -24.27 10.95 41.81
N PHE A 72 -23.14 10.45 41.29
CA PHE A 72 -22.96 9.02 40.96
C PHE A 72 -22.12 8.24 41.99
N LEU A 73 -21.44 8.91 42.93
CA LEU A 73 -20.46 8.28 43.83
C LEU A 73 -21.00 7.84 45.21
N ASP A 74 -22.27 8.12 45.54
CA ASP A 74 -22.84 7.87 46.88
C ASP A 74 -23.48 6.46 47.06
N LEU A 75 -23.17 5.48 46.19
CA LEU A 75 -23.88 4.18 46.15
C LEU A 75 -23.08 2.92 46.52
N HIS A 76 -21.77 2.99 46.80
CA HIS A 76 -20.98 1.82 47.24
C HIS A 76 -19.94 2.14 48.33
N PRO A 77 -20.11 1.65 49.58
CA PRO A 77 -19.26 2.04 50.72
C PRO A 77 -17.95 1.22 50.91
N GLU A 78 -17.44 0.51 49.89
CA GLU A 78 -16.32 -0.45 50.06
C GLU A 78 -14.97 -0.04 49.43
N VAL A 79 -14.83 1.13 48.79
CA VAL A 79 -13.61 1.51 48.03
C VAL A 79 -12.66 2.45 48.80
N SER A 80 -12.76 2.52 50.13
CA SER A 80 -11.88 3.38 50.97
C SER A 80 -10.68 2.66 51.62
N MET A 81 -10.42 1.38 51.30
CA MET A 81 -9.47 0.53 52.04
C MET A 81 -8.13 0.25 51.32
N LEU A 82 -7.79 0.96 50.23
CA LEU A 82 -6.57 0.72 49.44
C LEU A 82 -5.69 1.96 49.20
N ARG A 83 -5.35 2.69 50.28
CA ARG A 83 -4.12 3.51 50.33
C ARG A 83 -3.37 3.27 51.63
N GLY A 84 -2.36 2.41 51.57
CA GLY A 84 -1.44 2.16 52.68
C GLY A 84 -0.47 3.31 52.91
N GLU A 85 -0.16 3.57 54.18
CA GLU A 85 0.85 4.54 54.60
C GLU A 85 2.28 3.99 54.43
N GLY A 86 3.22 4.86 54.06
CA GLY A 86 4.66 4.57 54.03
C GLY A 86 5.40 5.45 55.03
N SER A 87 6.05 4.83 56.01
CA SER A 87 6.57 5.49 57.21
C SER A 87 7.67 6.54 56.97
N SER A 88 7.71 7.53 57.85
CA SER A 88 8.70 8.59 57.94
C SER A 88 10.05 8.12 58.50
N ARG A 89 11.13 8.83 58.14
CA ARG A 89 12.31 8.98 59.02
C ARG A 89 13.04 10.29 58.75
N VAL A 90 13.25 11.04 59.83
CA VAL A 90 14.00 12.30 59.88
C VAL A 90 15.50 12.02 59.91
N ASN A 91 16.31 12.84 59.25
CA ASN A 91 17.67 13.19 59.67
C ASN A 91 18.18 14.43 58.91
N ASP A 92 18.52 15.47 59.66
CA ASP A 92 19.38 16.60 59.29
C ASP A 92 20.21 16.88 60.56
N PRO A 93 21.53 17.16 60.48
CA PRO A 93 21.91 18.57 60.39
C PRO A 93 23.26 18.89 59.67
N ARG A 94 23.38 20.17 59.29
CA ARG A 94 24.60 21.02 59.18
C ARG A 94 25.16 21.31 57.78
N LYS A 95 24.66 22.45 57.27
CA LYS A 95 25.43 23.55 56.68
C LYS A 95 26.94 23.55 56.99
N ASP A 96 27.75 23.52 55.94
CA ASP A 96 28.97 24.33 55.87
C ASP A 96 29.20 24.83 54.43
N SER A 97 29.93 25.94 54.28
CA SER A 97 29.97 26.73 53.04
C SER A 97 31.33 26.61 52.36
N LEU A 98 31.39 26.43 51.02
CA LEU A 98 32.52 26.88 50.17
C LEU A 98 32.30 26.59 48.66
N GLY A 99 32.34 27.65 47.85
CA GLY A 99 33.01 27.64 46.54
C GLY A 99 32.26 27.16 45.28
N GLY A 100 32.20 28.06 44.28
CA GLY A 100 32.33 27.67 42.87
C GLY A 100 31.06 27.66 42.03
N ASN A 101 30.81 28.76 41.29
CA ASN A 101 29.91 28.73 40.14
C ASN A 101 30.53 27.90 39.02
N VAL A 102 29.85 26.85 38.57
CA VAL A 102 29.93 26.37 37.19
C VAL A 102 28.50 26.31 36.68
N ALA A 103 28.20 27.09 35.64
CA ALA A 103 26.88 27.11 35.05
C ALA A 103 26.72 25.91 34.11
N GLU A 104 25.74 25.05 34.40
CA GLU A 104 25.25 24.08 33.42
C GLU A 104 23.72 24.13 33.42
N SER A 105 23.18 24.83 32.42
CA SER A 105 21.75 25.00 32.19
C SER A 105 21.16 23.72 31.59
N LEU A 106 20.86 22.75 32.46
CA LEU A 106 20.02 21.60 32.14
C LEU A 106 18.55 22.01 32.11
N GLU A 107 18.16 22.77 31.07
CA GLU A 107 16.77 22.74 30.59
C GLU A 107 16.50 21.35 30.02
N ALA A 108 16.09 20.43 30.90
CA ALA A 108 15.52 19.16 30.50
C ALA A 108 14.22 19.43 29.74
N THR A 109 14.34 19.65 28.43
CA THR A 109 13.22 19.63 27.50
C THR A 109 12.70 18.20 27.51
N SER A 110 11.72 17.93 28.38
CA SER A 110 11.00 16.68 28.41
C SER A 110 10.04 16.64 27.23
N THR A 111 10.58 16.49 26.02
CA THR A 111 9.83 15.89 24.93
C THR A 111 9.31 14.55 25.44
N PRO A 112 8.00 14.27 25.35
CA PRO A 112 7.49 12.95 25.70
C PRO A 112 8.14 11.95 24.75
N SER A 113 8.99 11.09 25.31
CA SER A 113 9.71 10.10 24.52
C SER A 113 8.74 8.98 24.15
N ASN A 114 8.30 8.97 22.89
CA ASN A 114 7.43 7.94 22.31
C ASN A 114 8.17 6.57 22.24
N TYR A 115 8.39 5.93 23.39
CA TYR A 115 9.05 4.62 23.49
C TYR A 115 8.10 3.42 23.27
N ASN A 116 6.81 3.68 22.99
CA ASN A 116 5.76 2.64 22.93
C ASN A 116 4.97 2.59 21.60
N GLU A 117 5.30 3.40 20.60
CA GLU A 117 4.60 3.38 19.30
C GLU A 117 5.42 2.57 18.28
N ALA A 118 4.80 1.54 17.68
CA ALA A 118 5.46 0.66 16.71
C ALA A 118 5.80 1.43 15.43
N LYS A 119 7.06 1.40 15.01
CA LYS A 119 7.54 2.11 13.83
C LYS A 119 7.22 1.34 12.57
N ILE A 120 6.21 1.81 11.84
CA ILE A 120 5.77 1.23 10.58
C ILE A 120 6.36 2.02 9.40
N LYS A 121 7.04 1.33 8.48
CA LYS A 121 7.49 1.90 7.20
C LYS A 121 6.78 1.25 6.02
N VAL A 122 6.51 2.03 4.96
CA VAL A 122 5.92 1.55 3.71
C VAL A 122 6.88 1.83 2.56
N ILE A 123 7.35 0.78 1.90
CA ILE A 123 8.40 0.82 0.88
C ILE A 123 7.79 0.49 -0.49
N GLY A 124 7.59 1.51 -1.32
CA GLY A 124 7.06 1.39 -2.68
C GLY A 124 8.13 1.07 -3.72
N VAL A 125 8.13 -0.15 -4.27
CA VAL A 125 9.20 -0.63 -5.16
C VAL A 125 8.79 -0.56 -6.64
N GLY A 126 9.60 0.14 -7.43
CA GLY A 126 9.35 0.39 -8.85
C GLY A 126 8.14 1.29 -9.11
N GLY A 127 7.70 1.39 -10.37
CA GLY A 127 6.64 2.32 -10.77
C GLY A 127 5.30 2.12 -10.04
N GLY A 128 4.74 0.90 -10.06
CA GLY A 128 3.46 0.62 -9.39
C GLY A 128 3.52 0.82 -7.86
N GLY A 129 4.58 0.33 -7.20
CA GLY A 129 4.77 0.57 -5.77
C GLY A 129 4.95 2.05 -5.43
N SER A 130 5.64 2.81 -6.28
CA SER A 130 5.77 4.26 -6.13
C SER A 130 4.41 4.97 -6.25
N ASN A 131 3.58 4.58 -7.23
CA ASN A 131 2.24 5.17 -7.42
C ASN A 131 1.33 4.88 -6.22
N ALA A 132 1.29 3.64 -5.74
CA ALA A 132 0.55 3.28 -4.54
C ALA A 132 0.98 4.10 -3.31
N VAL A 133 2.28 4.28 -3.09
CA VAL A 133 2.81 5.13 -2.00
C VAL A 133 2.44 6.61 -2.19
N ASN A 134 2.56 7.15 -3.40
CA ASN A 134 2.11 8.52 -3.70
C ASN A 134 0.63 8.69 -3.34
N ARG A 135 -0.20 7.69 -3.65
CA ARG A 135 -1.64 7.69 -3.36
C ARG A 135 -1.95 7.57 -1.87
N MET A 136 -1.16 6.81 -1.11
CA MET A 136 -1.26 6.75 0.36
C MET A 136 -1.00 8.12 0.99
N ILE A 137 0.02 8.84 0.51
CA ILE A 137 0.35 10.22 0.95
C ILE A 137 -0.78 11.20 0.58
N GLU A 138 -1.28 11.16 -0.66
CA GLU A 138 -2.42 11.99 -1.09
C GLU A 138 -3.68 11.77 -0.26
N SER A 139 -3.88 10.55 0.24
CA SER A 139 -4.99 10.20 1.13
C SER A 139 -4.76 10.54 2.60
N SER A 140 -3.67 11.23 2.94
CA SER A 140 -3.32 11.67 4.30
C SER A 140 -3.26 10.53 5.32
N MET A 141 -2.68 9.39 4.95
CA MET A 141 -2.42 8.30 5.89
C MET A 141 -1.34 8.70 6.90
N ASN A 142 -1.66 8.54 8.20
CA ASN A 142 -0.81 8.96 9.32
C ASN A 142 -0.17 7.75 10.02
N GLY A 143 0.79 8.00 10.91
CA GLY A 143 1.43 6.95 11.74
C GLY A 143 2.41 6.05 10.97
N MET A 144 2.82 6.41 9.75
CA MET A 144 3.72 5.61 8.92
C MET A 144 4.74 6.47 8.19
N GLU A 145 5.92 5.90 7.96
CA GLU A 145 7.00 6.52 7.19
C GLU A 145 7.02 5.95 5.76
N PHE A 146 6.80 6.81 4.77
CA PHE A 146 6.71 6.42 3.36
C PHE A 146 8.05 6.54 2.64
N TRP A 147 8.43 5.51 1.89
CA TRP A 147 9.62 5.43 1.05
C TRP A 147 9.26 4.98 -0.36
N ILE A 148 10.06 5.43 -1.34
CA ILE A 148 10.03 4.86 -2.69
C ILE A 148 11.41 4.40 -3.12
N VAL A 149 11.46 3.24 -3.76
CA VAL A 149 12.68 2.58 -4.20
C VAL A 149 12.59 2.31 -5.70
N ASN A 150 13.44 2.95 -6.51
CA ASN A 150 13.35 2.83 -7.96
C ASN A 150 14.71 2.94 -8.66
N THR A 151 14.79 2.33 -9.84
CA THR A 151 15.89 2.46 -10.81
C THR A 151 15.69 3.64 -11.78
N ASP A 152 14.47 4.19 -11.84
CA ASP A 152 14.12 5.32 -12.71
C ASP A 152 14.09 6.63 -11.89
N ILE A 153 15.08 7.49 -12.13
CA ILE A 153 15.22 8.77 -11.42
C ILE A 153 14.16 9.81 -11.84
N GLN A 154 13.58 9.68 -13.04
CA GLN A 154 12.56 10.60 -13.53
C GLN A 154 11.25 10.37 -12.79
N ALA A 155 10.85 9.10 -12.67
CA ALA A 155 9.69 8.69 -11.88
C ALA A 155 9.81 9.15 -10.41
N MET A 156 10.98 8.96 -9.80
CA MET A 156 11.23 9.37 -8.41
C MET A 156 11.12 10.87 -8.18
N ARG A 157 11.56 11.71 -9.13
CA ARG A 157 11.50 13.18 -8.99
C ARG A 157 10.07 13.71 -8.93
N MET A 158 9.13 13.05 -9.62
CA MET A 158 7.72 13.45 -9.67
C MET A 158 6.90 13.06 -8.44
N SER A 159 7.43 12.20 -7.55
CA SER A 159 6.73 11.77 -6.34
C SER A 159 6.60 12.90 -5.29
N PRO A 160 5.51 12.94 -4.50
CA PRO A 160 5.36 13.80 -3.32
C PRO A 160 6.16 13.33 -2.09
N VAL A 161 6.73 12.12 -2.08
CA VAL A 161 7.55 11.57 -0.95
C VAL A 161 8.70 12.53 -0.62
N PHE A 162 9.08 12.68 0.65
CA PHE A 162 10.22 13.52 1.03
C PHE A 162 11.52 13.08 0.32
N PRO A 163 12.35 13.99 -0.24
CA PRO A 163 13.54 13.65 -1.02
C PRO A 163 14.49 12.65 -0.36
N GLU A 164 14.66 12.74 0.96
CA GLU A 164 15.43 11.85 1.83
C GLU A 164 14.93 10.40 1.80
N ASN A 165 13.62 10.19 1.63
CA ASN A 165 12.99 8.86 1.58
C ASN A 165 12.86 8.30 0.13
N ARG A 166 13.58 8.89 -0.83
CA ARG A 166 13.60 8.46 -2.24
C ARG A 166 14.90 7.71 -2.54
N LEU A 167 14.91 6.41 -2.35
CA LEU A 167 16.09 5.57 -2.56
C LEU A 167 16.25 5.18 -4.04
N GLN A 168 17.32 5.68 -4.67
CA GLN A 168 17.66 5.29 -6.04
C GLN A 168 18.60 4.08 -6.01
N ILE A 169 18.16 2.96 -6.61
CA ILE A 169 18.92 1.71 -6.68
C ILE A 169 19.50 1.45 -8.08
N GLY A 170 20.59 0.69 -8.16
CA GLY A 170 21.20 0.31 -9.44
C GLY A 170 21.72 1.49 -10.24
N GLN A 171 22.44 2.41 -9.60
CA GLN A 171 22.94 3.62 -10.24
C GLN A 171 23.98 3.29 -11.31
N GLU A 172 24.86 2.32 -11.04
CA GLU A 172 25.88 1.87 -12.00
C GLU A 172 25.23 1.06 -13.13
N LEU A 173 24.36 0.11 -12.78
CA LEU A 173 23.70 -0.79 -13.73
C LEU A 173 22.74 -0.07 -14.70
N THR A 174 21.92 0.87 -14.20
CA THR A 174 20.82 1.47 -14.98
C THR A 174 21.09 2.90 -15.40
N ARG A 175 22.06 3.59 -14.78
CA ARG A 175 22.32 5.03 -14.96
C ARG A 175 21.07 5.90 -14.74
N GLY A 176 20.14 5.44 -13.90
CA GLY A 176 18.88 6.13 -13.58
C GLY A 176 17.78 6.01 -14.65
N LEU A 177 17.95 5.14 -15.66
CA LEU A 177 17.03 4.98 -16.79
C LEU A 177 16.00 3.86 -16.60
N GLY A 178 15.98 3.19 -15.45
CA GLY A 178 15.08 2.08 -15.17
C GLY A 178 15.58 0.69 -15.62
N ALA A 179 14.96 -0.36 -15.07
CA ALA A 179 15.32 -1.76 -15.34
C ALA A 179 14.78 -2.35 -16.67
N GLY A 180 14.15 -1.55 -17.54
CA GLY A 180 13.73 -1.96 -18.89
C GLY A 180 12.74 -3.15 -18.97
N GLY A 181 12.00 -3.45 -17.89
CA GLY A 181 11.13 -4.63 -17.83
C GLY A 181 11.88 -5.97 -17.65
N ASN A 182 13.14 -5.93 -17.21
CA ASN A 182 13.92 -7.11 -16.84
C ASN A 182 14.03 -7.25 -15.30
N PRO A 183 13.45 -8.30 -14.69
CA PRO A 183 13.59 -8.59 -13.26
C PRO A 183 15.04 -8.76 -12.81
N ASP A 184 15.92 -9.36 -13.62
CA ASP A 184 17.32 -9.58 -13.23
C ASP A 184 18.06 -8.26 -12.97
N ILE A 185 17.77 -7.25 -13.78
CA ILE A 185 18.33 -5.90 -13.60
C ILE A 185 17.77 -5.26 -12.32
N GLY A 186 16.48 -5.43 -12.03
CA GLY A 186 15.86 -4.96 -10.78
C GLY A 186 16.44 -5.63 -9.53
N MET A 187 16.67 -6.95 -9.59
CA MET A 187 17.30 -7.72 -8.52
C MET A 187 18.74 -7.30 -8.29
N ASN A 188 19.54 -7.19 -9.37
CA ASN A 188 20.95 -6.80 -9.25
C ASN A 188 21.09 -5.34 -8.81
N ALA A 189 20.21 -4.44 -9.24
CA ALA A 189 20.12 -3.06 -8.74
C ALA A 189 19.85 -3.00 -7.22
N ALA A 190 18.94 -3.83 -6.71
CA ALA A 190 18.68 -3.89 -5.27
C ALA A 190 19.85 -4.51 -4.49
N LYS A 191 20.57 -5.49 -5.07
CA LYS A 191 21.79 -6.07 -4.47
C LYS A 191 22.97 -5.10 -4.45
N GLU A 192 23.15 -4.30 -5.51
CA GLU A 192 24.13 -3.21 -5.60
C GLU A 192 23.94 -2.21 -4.45
N SER A 193 22.69 -1.86 -4.16
CA SER A 193 22.33 -0.82 -3.18
C SER A 193 21.91 -1.39 -1.80
N LYS A 194 22.41 -2.58 -1.41
CA LYS A 194 22.00 -3.27 -0.18
C LYS A 194 22.17 -2.43 1.09
N GLU A 195 23.31 -1.76 1.26
CA GLU A 195 23.61 -0.94 2.44
C GLU A 195 22.60 0.21 2.60
N SER A 196 22.23 0.88 1.50
CA SER A 196 21.23 1.94 1.50
C SER A 196 19.80 1.43 1.74
N ILE A 197 19.51 0.17 1.39
CA ILE A 197 18.24 -0.49 1.73
C ILE A 197 18.20 -0.80 3.24
N GLU A 198 19.31 -1.30 3.81
CA GLU A 198 19.44 -1.54 5.25
C GLU A 198 19.21 -0.25 6.06
N GLU A 199 19.80 0.88 5.63
CA GLU A 199 19.57 2.20 6.22
C GLU A 199 18.11 2.64 6.11
N ALA A 200 17.48 2.49 4.92
CA ALA A 200 16.09 2.88 4.71
C ALA A 200 15.09 2.11 5.60
N VAL A 201 15.29 0.80 5.80
CA VAL A 201 14.43 -0.01 6.67
C VAL A 201 14.83 0.04 8.16
N TYR A 202 15.99 0.63 8.49
CA TYR A 202 16.52 0.65 9.85
C TYR A 202 15.54 1.30 10.85
N GLY A 203 15.47 0.70 12.03
CA GLY A 203 14.64 1.18 13.15
C GLY A 203 13.14 0.98 12.97
N ALA A 204 12.69 0.25 11.94
CA ALA A 204 11.30 -0.16 11.78
C ALA A 204 10.99 -1.42 12.61
N ASP A 205 9.82 -1.47 13.24
CA ASP A 205 9.28 -2.69 13.84
C ASP A 205 8.53 -3.53 12.79
N MET A 206 7.96 -2.86 11.79
CA MET A 206 7.19 -3.45 10.70
C MET A 206 7.45 -2.73 9.37
N VAL A 207 7.58 -3.49 8.29
CA VAL A 207 7.79 -2.99 6.93
C VAL A 207 6.75 -3.58 5.98
N PHE A 208 6.01 -2.70 5.30
CA PHE A 208 5.20 -3.05 4.15
C PHE A 208 6.01 -2.88 2.87
N VAL A 209 6.20 -3.95 2.09
CA VAL A 209 6.82 -3.89 0.76
C VAL A 209 5.71 -3.94 -0.29
N THR A 210 5.49 -2.83 -0.99
CA THR A 210 4.44 -2.73 -2.01
C THR A 210 5.01 -2.62 -3.43
N ALA A 211 4.50 -3.43 -4.36
CA ALA A 211 5.00 -3.48 -5.73
C ALA A 211 3.95 -3.98 -6.74
N GLY A 212 4.00 -3.42 -7.95
CA GLY A 212 3.34 -4.00 -9.13
C GLY A 212 4.25 -5.02 -9.81
N MET A 213 3.82 -6.28 -9.85
CA MET A 213 4.62 -7.39 -10.37
C MET A 213 4.50 -7.52 -11.89
N GLY A 214 5.49 -8.14 -12.53
CA GLY A 214 5.60 -8.25 -13.99
C GLY A 214 6.31 -7.08 -14.66
N GLY A 215 6.77 -6.09 -13.87
CA GLY A 215 7.78 -5.11 -14.31
C GLY A 215 9.21 -5.64 -14.15
N GLY A 216 10.21 -4.77 -14.27
CA GLY A 216 11.61 -5.10 -13.92
C GLY A 216 11.91 -4.82 -12.45
N THR A 217 11.84 -3.54 -12.06
CA THR A 217 12.26 -3.04 -10.75
C THR A 217 11.46 -3.61 -9.59
N GLY A 218 10.11 -3.61 -9.67
CA GLY A 218 9.25 -4.18 -8.62
C GLY A 218 9.50 -5.67 -8.45
N THR A 219 9.33 -6.43 -9.55
CA THR A 219 9.48 -7.90 -9.59
C THR A 219 10.82 -8.40 -9.06
N GLY A 220 11.93 -7.77 -9.44
CA GLY A 220 13.28 -8.19 -9.04
C GLY A 220 13.77 -7.57 -7.73
N GLY A 221 13.39 -6.32 -7.45
CA GLY A 221 13.86 -5.58 -6.29
C GLY A 221 13.09 -5.86 -5.01
N ALA A 222 11.77 -6.07 -5.09
CA ALA A 222 10.93 -6.29 -3.90
C ALA A 222 11.34 -7.53 -3.07
N PRO A 223 11.68 -8.70 -3.67
CA PRO A 223 12.19 -9.84 -2.90
C PRO A 223 13.48 -9.55 -2.16
N VAL A 224 14.39 -8.75 -2.74
CA VAL A 224 15.67 -8.39 -2.12
C VAL A 224 15.44 -7.44 -0.94
N ILE A 225 14.60 -6.42 -1.12
CA ILE A 225 14.25 -5.45 -0.06
C ILE A 225 13.54 -6.14 1.11
N ALA A 226 12.58 -7.02 0.81
CA ALA A 226 11.90 -7.83 1.81
C ALA A 226 12.88 -8.75 2.58
N GLY A 227 13.78 -9.44 1.86
CA GLY A 227 14.76 -10.33 2.46
C GLY A 227 15.73 -9.59 3.39
N VAL A 228 16.13 -8.37 3.04
CA VAL A 228 16.92 -7.48 3.90
C VAL A 228 16.15 -7.17 5.19
N ALA A 229 14.92 -6.62 5.08
CA ALA A 229 14.11 -6.27 6.26
C ALA A 229 13.85 -7.49 7.16
N LYS A 230 13.48 -8.64 6.59
CA LYS A 230 13.26 -9.89 7.33
C LYS A 230 14.53 -10.39 8.01
N SER A 231 15.69 -10.28 7.37
CA SER A 231 16.98 -10.65 7.97
C SER A 231 17.39 -9.78 9.17
N MET A 232 16.83 -8.56 9.26
CA MET A 232 17.00 -7.63 10.39
C MET A 232 15.97 -7.86 11.52
N GLY A 233 15.09 -8.86 11.41
CA GLY A 233 14.06 -9.18 12.42
C GLY A 233 12.77 -8.34 12.34
N ILE A 234 12.66 -7.50 11.31
CA ILE A 234 11.53 -6.60 11.07
C ILE A 234 10.35 -7.44 10.54
N LEU A 235 9.14 -7.23 11.08
CA LEU A 235 7.95 -7.93 10.58
C LEU A 235 7.66 -7.46 9.15
N THR A 236 7.88 -8.33 8.17
CA THR A 236 7.92 -7.95 6.76
C THR A 236 6.69 -8.47 6.02
N VAL A 237 5.83 -7.55 5.58
CA VAL A 237 4.58 -7.86 4.87
C VAL A 237 4.68 -7.41 3.41
N GLY A 238 4.66 -8.36 2.47
CA GLY A 238 4.56 -8.06 1.04
C GLY A 238 3.10 -7.88 0.63
N ILE A 239 2.76 -6.75 0.00
CA ILE A 239 1.45 -6.51 -0.59
C ILE A 239 1.65 -6.17 -2.06
N VAL A 240 1.32 -7.08 -2.97
CA VAL A 240 1.70 -6.96 -4.39
C VAL A 240 0.56 -7.25 -5.34
N THR A 241 0.53 -6.55 -6.49
CA THR A 241 -0.45 -6.78 -7.55
C THR A 241 0.12 -7.66 -8.67
N THR A 242 -0.69 -8.57 -9.21
CA THR A 242 -0.40 -9.23 -10.50
C THR A 242 -0.81 -8.29 -11.64
N PRO A 243 -0.14 -8.32 -12.82
CA PRO A 243 -0.56 -7.51 -13.96
C PRO A 243 -1.95 -7.92 -14.46
N PHE A 244 -2.64 -7.02 -15.17
CA PHE A 244 -3.85 -7.37 -15.90
C PHE A 244 -3.53 -8.28 -17.09
N SER A 245 -4.48 -9.16 -17.45
CA SER A 245 -4.37 -10.06 -18.61
C SER A 245 -4.05 -9.32 -19.93
N PHE A 246 -4.49 -8.07 -20.10
CA PHE A 246 -4.21 -7.26 -21.29
C PHE A 246 -2.75 -6.76 -21.39
N GLU A 247 -2.00 -6.74 -20.29
CA GLU A 247 -0.58 -6.35 -20.29
C GLU A 247 0.33 -7.42 -20.90
N GLY A 248 -0.19 -8.63 -21.10
CA GLY A 248 0.41 -9.70 -21.86
C GLY A 248 1.16 -10.75 -21.03
N ARG A 249 1.19 -11.97 -21.59
CA ARG A 249 1.69 -13.19 -20.91
C ARG A 249 3.11 -13.07 -20.34
N ARG A 250 3.99 -12.28 -20.96
CA ARG A 250 5.36 -12.06 -20.46
C ARG A 250 5.36 -11.44 -19.07
N ARG A 251 4.52 -10.42 -18.81
CA ARG A 251 4.42 -9.80 -17.48
C ARG A 251 3.84 -10.79 -16.48
N ALA A 252 2.85 -11.58 -16.87
CA ALA A 252 2.24 -12.60 -15.99
C ALA A 252 3.26 -13.66 -15.53
N VAL A 253 4.10 -14.19 -16.43
CA VAL A 253 5.18 -15.14 -16.08
C VAL A 253 6.20 -14.49 -15.14
N GLN A 254 6.70 -13.29 -15.49
CA GLN A 254 7.63 -12.54 -14.65
C GLN A 254 7.03 -12.26 -13.26
N ALA A 255 5.73 -11.95 -13.18
CA ALA A 255 5.04 -11.73 -11.92
C ALA A 255 4.98 -13.00 -11.06
N GLN A 256 4.67 -14.17 -11.66
CA GLN A 256 4.66 -15.45 -10.95
C GLN A 256 6.03 -15.82 -10.37
N GLU A 257 7.10 -15.65 -11.15
CA GLU A 257 8.49 -15.86 -10.72
C GLU A 257 8.88 -14.93 -9.56
N GLY A 258 8.57 -13.63 -9.69
CA GLY A 258 8.83 -12.66 -8.63
C GLY A 258 7.99 -12.89 -7.36
N ILE A 259 6.74 -13.33 -7.49
CA ILE A 259 5.87 -13.68 -6.36
C ILE A 259 6.36 -14.93 -5.64
N ALA A 260 6.89 -15.92 -6.37
CA ALA A 260 7.54 -17.07 -5.77
C ALA A 260 8.77 -16.64 -4.95
N SER A 261 9.66 -15.84 -5.54
CA SER A 261 10.85 -15.32 -4.85
C SER A 261 10.49 -14.43 -3.64
N LEU A 262 9.47 -13.57 -3.76
CA LEU A 262 9.04 -12.70 -2.67
C LEU A 262 8.49 -13.50 -1.48
N ARG A 263 7.75 -14.60 -1.72
CA ARG A 263 7.15 -15.44 -0.67
C ARG A 263 8.19 -15.97 0.32
N ASP A 264 9.36 -16.35 -0.14
CA ASP A 264 10.43 -16.89 0.72
C ASP A 264 11.11 -15.79 1.56
N ASN A 265 10.93 -14.52 1.17
CA ASN A 265 11.60 -13.34 1.74
C ASN A 265 10.69 -12.46 2.61
N VAL A 266 9.41 -12.81 2.79
CA VAL A 266 8.45 -12.09 3.66
C VAL A 266 7.94 -12.99 4.79
N ASP A 267 7.32 -12.39 5.80
CA ASP A 267 6.55 -13.11 6.82
C ASP A 267 5.13 -13.42 6.34
N THR A 268 4.48 -12.41 5.74
CA THR A 268 3.15 -12.52 5.12
C THR A 268 3.19 -11.95 3.71
N LEU A 269 2.56 -12.64 2.76
CA LEU A 269 2.40 -12.22 1.37
C LEU A 269 0.92 -12.13 0.98
N ILE A 270 0.44 -10.90 0.75
CA ILE A 270 -0.87 -10.61 0.16
C ILE A 270 -0.68 -10.38 -1.35
N VAL A 271 -1.36 -11.18 -2.17
CA VAL A 271 -1.33 -11.07 -3.64
C VAL A 271 -2.70 -10.61 -4.12
N ILE A 272 -2.74 -9.44 -4.77
CA ILE A 272 -3.94 -8.83 -5.33
C ILE A 272 -3.99 -9.11 -6.84
N PRO A 273 -4.89 -9.98 -7.32
CA PRO A 273 -5.04 -10.23 -8.75
C PRO A 273 -5.79 -9.08 -9.45
N ASN A 274 -5.09 -8.26 -10.26
CA ASN A 274 -5.72 -7.12 -10.94
C ASN A 274 -6.90 -7.52 -11.86
N ASP A 275 -6.89 -8.73 -12.43
CA ASP A 275 -8.02 -9.23 -13.22
C ASP A 275 -9.32 -9.41 -12.40
N LYS A 276 -9.26 -9.58 -11.06
CA LYS A 276 -10.47 -9.58 -10.22
C LYS A 276 -11.02 -8.17 -10.03
N LEU A 277 -10.19 -7.12 -10.14
CA LEU A 277 -10.66 -5.73 -10.11
C LEU A 277 -11.55 -5.43 -11.32
N LEU A 278 -11.32 -6.10 -12.45
CA LEU A 278 -12.16 -5.98 -13.65
C LEU A 278 -13.60 -6.49 -13.43
N THR A 279 -13.85 -7.35 -12.44
CA THR A 279 -15.23 -7.81 -12.13
C THR A 279 -16.04 -6.78 -11.35
N ALA A 280 -15.39 -5.79 -10.75
CA ALA A 280 -16.02 -4.74 -9.94
C ALA A 280 -16.28 -3.42 -10.71
N VAL A 281 -15.77 -3.28 -11.94
CA VAL A 281 -15.84 -2.05 -12.73
C VAL A 281 -16.72 -2.18 -13.98
N SER A 282 -17.17 -1.04 -14.49
CA SER A 282 -17.98 -1.00 -15.72
C SER A 282 -17.13 -1.30 -16.97
N PRO A 283 -17.71 -1.88 -18.05
CA PRO A 283 -17.03 -2.00 -19.34
C PRO A 283 -16.62 -0.66 -19.98
N SER A 284 -17.17 0.45 -19.49
CA SER A 284 -16.84 1.83 -19.90
C SER A 284 -15.69 2.46 -19.11
N THR A 285 -15.17 1.80 -18.07
CA THR A 285 -14.16 2.34 -17.17
C THR A 285 -12.82 2.53 -17.91
N PRO A 286 -12.22 3.75 -17.91
CA PRO A 286 -10.93 4.00 -18.55
C PRO A 286 -9.77 3.20 -17.93
N VAL A 287 -8.77 2.86 -18.74
CA VAL A 287 -7.56 2.13 -18.30
C VAL A 287 -6.82 2.83 -17.16
N THR A 288 -6.80 4.18 -17.15
CA THR A 288 -6.21 4.96 -16.04
C THR A 288 -6.95 4.74 -14.72
N GLU A 289 -8.27 4.60 -14.76
CA GLU A 289 -9.09 4.35 -13.57
C GLU A 289 -8.91 2.91 -13.07
N ALA A 290 -8.70 1.94 -13.96
CA ALA A 290 -8.36 0.56 -13.59
C ALA A 290 -7.01 0.46 -12.84
N PHE A 291 -5.98 1.21 -13.26
CA PHE A 291 -4.72 1.29 -12.50
C PHE A 291 -4.90 2.03 -11.16
N ASN A 292 -5.64 3.13 -11.13
CA ASN A 292 -5.96 3.83 -9.88
C ASN A 292 -6.70 2.92 -8.88
N LEU A 293 -7.56 2.02 -9.36
CA LEU A 293 -8.24 1.03 -8.52
C LEU A 293 -7.25 0.01 -7.92
N ALA A 294 -6.27 -0.46 -8.70
CA ALA A 294 -5.21 -1.34 -8.18
C ALA A 294 -4.36 -0.63 -7.10
N ASP A 295 -3.99 0.63 -7.33
CA ASP A 295 -3.28 1.45 -6.35
C ASP A 295 -4.13 1.71 -5.10
N ASP A 296 -5.45 1.88 -5.24
CA ASP A 296 -6.36 2.05 -4.10
C ASP A 296 -6.54 0.77 -3.27
N ILE A 297 -6.56 -0.42 -3.88
CA ILE A 297 -6.55 -1.69 -3.13
C ILE A 297 -5.21 -1.89 -2.41
N LEU A 298 -4.07 -1.50 -3.01
CA LEU A 298 -2.79 -1.50 -2.29
C LEU A 298 -2.80 -0.54 -1.08
N ARG A 299 -3.38 0.66 -1.23
CA ARG A 299 -3.61 1.61 -0.13
C ARG A 299 -4.51 1.01 0.96
N GLN A 300 -5.62 0.38 0.59
CA GLN A 300 -6.54 -0.26 1.54
C GLN A 300 -5.87 -1.45 2.25
N GLY A 301 -5.00 -2.20 1.56
CA GLY A 301 -4.21 -3.30 2.13
C GLY A 301 -3.28 -2.84 3.25
N VAL A 302 -2.54 -1.76 3.03
CA VAL A 302 -1.72 -1.14 4.08
C VAL A 302 -2.62 -0.58 5.19
N ARG A 303 -3.66 0.21 4.83
CA ARG A 303 -4.58 0.85 5.79
C ARG A 303 -5.22 -0.14 6.76
N GLY A 304 -5.73 -1.26 6.23
CA GLY A 304 -6.45 -2.26 7.01
C GLY A 304 -5.62 -2.89 8.13
N ILE A 305 -4.31 -2.95 7.98
CA ILE A 305 -3.37 -3.47 8.98
C ILE A 305 -2.82 -2.34 9.84
N SER A 306 -2.40 -1.21 9.23
CA SER A 306 -1.80 -0.09 9.95
C SER A 306 -2.77 0.51 10.96
N ASP A 307 -4.03 0.73 10.58
CA ASP A 307 -5.02 1.42 11.42
C ASP A 307 -5.34 0.65 12.71
N ILE A 308 -5.15 -0.68 12.73
CA ILE A 308 -5.30 -1.52 13.93
C ILE A 308 -4.18 -1.24 14.96
N ILE A 309 -2.99 -0.84 14.49
CA ILE A 309 -1.76 -0.70 15.28
C ILE A 309 -1.52 0.78 15.67
N THR A 310 -1.75 1.71 14.73
CA THR A 310 -1.36 3.12 14.88
C THR A 310 -2.48 4.02 15.37
N ILE A 311 -3.75 3.66 15.16
CA ILE A 311 -4.90 4.46 15.60
C ILE A 311 -5.47 3.83 16.87
N PRO A 312 -5.46 4.54 18.03
CA PRO A 312 -6.08 4.04 19.25
C PRO A 312 -7.56 3.74 19.04
N GLY A 313 -7.90 2.45 18.96
CA GLY A 313 -9.25 1.98 18.74
C GLY A 313 -10.12 1.96 20.00
N LEU A 314 -11.41 1.65 19.83
CA LEU A 314 -12.28 1.27 20.95
C LEU A 314 -11.83 -0.06 21.59
N VAL A 315 -11.28 -0.95 20.76
CA VAL A 315 -10.55 -2.14 21.16
C VAL A 315 -9.15 -1.99 20.56
N ASN A 316 -8.17 -1.76 21.43
CA ASN A 316 -6.78 -1.60 21.02
C ASN A 316 -6.11 -2.97 20.98
N VAL A 317 -5.74 -3.42 19.78
CA VAL A 317 -4.90 -4.60 19.57
C VAL A 317 -3.45 -4.20 19.78
N ASP A 318 -2.63 -5.06 20.38
CA ASP A 318 -1.20 -4.78 20.49
C ASP A 318 -0.39 -5.28 19.28
N PHE A 319 0.84 -4.77 19.13
CA PHE A 319 1.70 -5.18 18.02
C PHE A 319 2.18 -6.65 18.13
N ALA A 320 2.18 -7.23 19.33
CA ALA A 320 2.59 -8.62 19.56
C ALA A 320 1.52 -9.60 19.06
N ASP A 321 0.23 -9.29 19.23
CA ASP A 321 -0.91 -10.02 18.67
C ASP A 321 -0.81 -10.06 17.14
N VAL A 322 -0.70 -8.89 16.49
CA VAL A 322 -0.58 -8.81 15.02
C VAL A 322 0.66 -9.56 14.53
N ARG A 323 1.80 -9.42 15.22
CA ARG A 323 3.02 -10.18 14.92
C ARG A 323 2.81 -11.69 15.10
N ALA A 324 2.05 -12.14 16.10
CA ALA A 324 1.80 -13.56 16.34
C ALA A 324 0.97 -14.22 15.23
N ILE A 325 0.04 -13.50 14.59
CA ILE A 325 -0.70 -14.01 13.41
C ILE A 325 0.08 -13.84 12.10
N MET A 326 0.82 -12.74 11.92
CA MET A 326 1.45 -12.41 10.63
C MET A 326 2.89 -12.92 10.46
N ALA A 327 3.61 -13.24 11.54
CA ALA A 327 4.97 -13.78 11.46
C ALA A 327 4.99 -15.17 10.80
N ASN A 328 5.70 -15.31 9.69
CA ASN A 328 5.79 -16.54 8.89
C ASN A 328 4.43 -17.17 8.48
N ALA A 329 3.36 -16.38 8.40
CA ALA A 329 2.04 -16.85 7.98
C ALA A 329 1.96 -17.25 6.50
N GLY A 330 2.94 -16.83 5.69
CA GLY A 330 3.06 -17.18 4.28
C GLY A 330 2.02 -16.45 3.42
N SER A 331 1.35 -17.17 2.51
CA SER A 331 0.33 -16.56 1.65
C SER A 331 -0.94 -16.23 2.43
N SER A 332 -1.43 -15.01 2.23
CA SER A 332 -2.63 -14.47 2.86
C SER A 332 -3.53 -13.81 1.82
N LEU A 333 -4.81 -13.70 2.15
CA LEU A 333 -5.84 -13.09 1.30
C LEU A 333 -6.50 -11.94 2.04
N MET A 334 -7.03 -10.98 1.26
CA MET A 334 -7.67 -9.77 1.78
C MET A 334 -9.09 -9.67 1.23
N GLY A 335 -10.04 -9.37 2.11
CA GLY A 335 -11.42 -9.02 1.78
C GLY A 335 -11.74 -7.63 2.29
N ILE A 336 -12.44 -6.84 1.49
CA ILE A 336 -12.90 -5.49 1.86
C ILE A 336 -14.38 -5.40 1.57
N GLY A 337 -15.15 -4.92 2.53
CA GLY A 337 -16.58 -4.69 2.40
C GLY A 337 -16.98 -3.35 3.01
N THR A 338 -17.82 -2.60 2.31
CA THR A 338 -18.44 -1.38 2.84
C THR A 338 -19.94 -1.47 2.70
N ALA A 339 -20.68 -0.83 3.60
CA ALA A 339 -22.13 -0.69 3.51
C ALA A 339 -22.65 0.50 4.34
N THR A 340 -23.91 0.86 4.11
CA THR A 340 -24.62 1.97 4.77
C THR A 340 -26.04 1.53 5.16
N GLY A 341 -26.72 2.29 6.02
CA GLY A 341 -28.06 1.97 6.50
C GLY A 341 -28.10 1.10 7.77
N LYS A 342 -29.26 0.54 8.09
CA LYS A 342 -29.55 -0.07 9.41
C LYS A 342 -28.79 -1.37 9.71
N THR A 343 -28.40 -2.11 8.67
CA THR A 343 -27.69 -3.40 8.75
C THR A 343 -26.23 -3.29 8.31
N ARG A 344 -25.72 -2.06 8.16
CA ARG A 344 -24.42 -1.75 7.53
C ARG A 344 -23.24 -2.58 8.01
N ALA A 345 -23.10 -2.87 9.31
CA ALA A 345 -21.96 -3.64 9.79
C ALA A 345 -22.05 -5.12 9.37
N ARG A 346 -23.25 -5.71 9.44
CA ARG A 346 -23.52 -7.07 8.97
C ARG A 346 -23.33 -7.18 7.45
N ASP A 347 -23.85 -6.20 6.71
CA ASP A 347 -23.77 -6.17 5.25
C ASP A 347 -22.32 -5.90 4.78
N ALA A 348 -21.56 -5.06 5.49
CA ALA A 348 -20.13 -4.85 5.25
C ALA A 348 -19.33 -6.13 5.51
N ALA A 349 -19.65 -6.91 6.55
CA ALA A 349 -18.99 -8.19 6.82
C ALA A 349 -19.27 -9.20 5.70
N LEU A 350 -20.52 -9.33 5.26
CA LEU A 350 -20.89 -10.16 4.10
C LEU A 350 -20.16 -9.71 2.83
N ASN A 351 -20.11 -8.41 2.53
CA ASN A 351 -19.40 -7.86 1.38
C ASN A 351 -17.88 -8.12 1.46
N ALA A 352 -17.28 -8.09 2.65
CA ALA A 352 -15.86 -8.38 2.84
C ALA A 352 -15.55 -9.86 2.57
N ILE A 353 -16.40 -10.77 3.05
CA ILE A 353 -16.27 -12.23 2.85
C ILE A 353 -16.53 -12.62 1.39
N GLN A 354 -17.49 -11.97 0.73
CA GLN A 354 -17.83 -12.18 -0.69
C GLN A 354 -16.93 -11.37 -1.65
N SER A 355 -15.88 -10.71 -1.15
CA SER A 355 -15.00 -9.88 -1.95
C SER A 355 -14.27 -10.72 -3.02
N PRO A 356 -14.18 -10.27 -4.29
CA PRO A 356 -13.46 -10.98 -5.37
C PRO A 356 -11.96 -11.22 -5.10
N LEU A 357 -11.42 -10.61 -4.04
CA LEU A 357 -10.04 -10.74 -3.58
C LEU A 357 -9.84 -11.92 -2.59
N LEU A 358 -10.91 -12.48 -2.01
CA LEU A 358 -10.90 -13.72 -1.23
C LEU A 358 -11.21 -14.94 -2.12
N ASP A 359 -10.28 -15.27 -3.03
CA ASP A 359 -10.50 -16.34 -4.02
C ASP A 359 -10.51 -17.77 -3.42
N ILE A 360 -10.10 -17.91 -2.16
CA ILE A 360 -10.17 -19.14 -1.37
C ILE A 360 -11.03 -18.86 -0.14
N GLY A 361 -12.07 -19.67 0.06
CA GLY A 361 -12.98 -19.57 1.20
C GLY A 361 -12.24 -19.48 2.55
N ILE A 362 -12.68 -18.53 3.38
CA ILE A 362 -12.04 -18.15 4.64
C ILE A 362 -12.05 -19.26 5.71
N GLU A 363 -12.96 -20.23 5.56
CA GLU A 363 -13.10 -21.47 6.33
C GLU A 363 -11.79 -22.23 6.62
N ARG A 364 -10.73 -22.01 5.82
CA ARG A 364 -9.44 -22.70 5.93
C ARG A 364 -8.29 -21.85 6.47
N ALA A 365 -8.55 -20.61 6.88
CA ALA A 365 -7.55 -19.73 7.49
C ALA A 365 -7.33 -20.11 8.96
N THR A 366 -6.08 -20.24 9.39
CA THR A 366 -5.75 -20.52 10.80
C THR A 366 -5.54 -19.26 11.63
N GLY A 367 -5.38 -18.11 10.97
CA GLY A 367 -5.23 -16.81 11.60
C GLY A 367 -6.00 -15.77 10.80
N ILE A 368 -6.74 -14.91 11.49
CA ILE A 368 -7.55 -13.86 10.87
C ILE A 368 -7.36 -12.56 11.64
N VAL A 369 -7.04 -11.50 10.90
CA VAL A 369 -7.01 -10.13 11.40
C VAL A 369 -8.14 -9.37 10.72
N TRP A 370 -9.04 -8.76 11.49
CA TRP A 370 -10.08 -7.90 10.92
C TRP A 370 -10.22 -6.58 11.66
N ASN A 371 -10.51 -5.53 10.88
CA ASN A 371 -10.76 -4.18 11.36
C ASN A 371 -12.17 -3.76 10.97
N ILE A 372 -12.91 -3.17 11.91
CA ILE A 372 -14.13 -2.41 11.62
C ILE A 372 -13.84 -0.91 11.77
N THR A 373 -14.11 -0.15 10.72
CA THR A 373 -14.01 1.31 10.72
C THR A 373 -15.39 1.92 10.48
N GLY A 374 -15.81 2.85 11.34
CA GLY A 374 -17.08 3.56 11.19
C GLY A 374 -17.05 4.93 11.86
N GLY A 375 -18.09 5.73 11.66
CA GLY A 375 -18.24 7.02 12.33
C GLY A 375 -18.42 6.90 13.85
N SER A 376 -18.51 8.05 14.53
CA SER A 376 -18.81 8.11 15.98
C SER A 376 -20.21 7.58 16.35
N ASP A 377 -21.01 7.21 15.34
CA ASP A 377 -22.30 6.54 15.41
C ASP A 377 -22.21 5.01 15.32
N LEU A 378 -21.01 4.42 15.25
CA LEU A 378 -20.80 2.96 15.30
C LEU A 378 -21.17 2.40 16.67
N THR A 379 -22.10 1.45 16.71
CA THR A 379 -22.60 0.85 17.96
C THR A 379 -22.04 -0.54 18.26
N LEU A 380 -22.00 -0.93 19.53
CA LEU A 380 -21.59 -2.27 19.95
C LEU A 380 -22.46 -3.39 19.34
N PHE A 381 -23.76 -3.14 19.13
CA PHE A 381 -24.65 -4.10 18.47
C PHE A 381 -24.27 -4.34 17.00
N GLU A 382 -23.85 -3.29 16.29
CA GLU A 382 -23.36 -3.39 14.92
C GLU A 382 -22.03 -4.15 14.84
N VAL A 383 -21.10 -3.85 15.75
CA VAL A 383 -19.84 -4.60 15.90
C VAL A 383 -20.09 -6.09 16.14
N ASN A 384 -20.99 -6.43 17.08
CA ASN A 384 -21.33 -7.82 17.39
C ASN A 384 -21.97 -8.53 16.19
N ALA A 385 -22.91 -7.88 15.48
CA ALA A 385 -23.55 -8.44 14.31
C ALA A 385 -22.60 -8.66 13.11
N ALA A 386 -21.50 -7.89 13.03
CA ALA A 386 -20.41 -8.16 12.09
C ALA A 386 -19.54 -9.33 12.53
N ALA A 387 -19.19 -9.40 13.83
CA ALA A 387 -18.39 -10.48 14.40
C ALA A 387 -19.07 -11.84 14.24
N GLU A 388 -20.37 -11.95 14.53
CA GLU A 388 -21.16 -13.19 14.35
C GLU A 388 -21.04 -13.74 12.91
N VAL A 389 -21.22 -12.88 11.89
CA VAL A 389 -21.11 -13.28 10.47
C VAL A 389 -19.71 -13.77 10.10
N ILE A 390 -18.67 -13.17 10.67
CA ILE A 390 -17.28 -13.61 10.42
C ILE A 390 -17.01 -14.93 11.14
N TYR A 391 -17.44 -15.06 12.39
CA TYR A 391 -17.15 -16.22 13.24
C TYR A 391 -17.89 -17.48 12.77
N ASP A 392 -19.12 -17.35 12.25
CA ASP A 392 -19.91 -18.46 11.69
C ASP A 392 -19.28 -19.13 10.45
N LEU A 393 -18.34 -18.45 9.78
CA LEU A 393 -17.74 -18.89 8.50
C LEU A 393 -16.25 -19.25 8.61
N VAL A 394 -15.71 -19.25 9.83
CA VAL A 394 -14.28 -19.48 10.12
C VAL A 394 -14.10 -20.78 10.90
N ASP A 395 -12.93 -21.42 10.75
CA ASP A 395 -12.59 -22.59 11.57
C ASP A 395 -12.62 -22.21 13.07
N PRO A 396 -13.36 -22.94 13.94
CA PRO A 396 -13.45 -22.63 15.38
C PRO A 396 -12.13 -22.68 16.16
N THR A 397 -11.06 -23.19 15.54
CA THR A 397 -9.69 -23.24 16.09
C THR A 397 -8.77 -22.14 15.54
N ALA A 398 -9.26 -21.30 14.62
CA ALA A 398 -8.50 -20.17 14.11
C ALA A 398 -8.25 -19.12 15.21
N ASN A 399 -7.09 -18.46 15.16
CA ASN A 399 -6.84 -17.28 15.98
C ASN A 399 -7.46 -16.04 15.32
N LEU A 400 -8.30 -15.29 16.03
CA LEU A 400 -8.98 -14.10 15.50
C LEU A 400 -8.58 -12.85 16.28
N ILE A 401 -8.03 -11.87 15.57
CA ILE A 401 -7.73 -10.52 16.05
C ILE A 401 -8.76 -9.55 15.52
N PHE A 402 -9.29 -8.72 16.43
CA PHE A 402 -10.33 -7.74 16.16
C PHE A 402 -9.88 -6.33 16.54
N GLY A 403 -9.81 -5.43 15.55
CA GLY A 403 -9.64 -3.98 15.75
C GLY A 403 -10.92 -3.20 15.48
N ALA A 404 -11.14 -2.12 16.22
CA ALA A 404 -12.29 -1.22 16.04
C ALA A 404 -11.87 0.25 16.05
N VAL A 405 -11.93 0.91 14.90
CA VAL A 405 -11.45 2.28 14.69
C VAL A 405 -12.62 3.23 14.41
N ILE A 406 -12.62 4.39 15.07
CA ILE A 406 -13.61 5.44 14.85
C ILE A 406 -13.01 6.50 13.91
N ASP A 407 -13.57 6.60 12.71
CA ASP A 407 -13.22 7.61 11.69
C ASP A 407 -14.44 8.53 11.49
N PRO A 408 -14.44 9.77 12.03
CA PRO A 408 -15.57 10.69 11.91
C PRO A 408 -16.00 11.01 10.46
N SER A 409 -15.15 10.75 9.46
CA SER A 409 -15.52 10.93 8.05
C SER A 409 -16.48 9.85 7.53
N LEU A 410 -16.57 8.70 8.21
CA LEU A 410 -17.43 7.57 7.86
C LEU A 410 -18.80 7.56 8.57
N SER A 411 -19.30 8.72 8.98
CA SER A 411 -20.63 8.85 9.60
C SER A 411 -21.73 8.26 8.70
N GLY A 412 -22.54 7.34 9.23
CA GLY A 412 -23.56 6.60 8.47
C GLY A 412 -23.03 5.45 7.58
N GLN A 413 -21.72 5.21 7.54
CA GLN A 413 -21.07 4.12 6.80
C GLN A 413 -20.29 3.20 7.75
N VAL A 414 -20.12 1.94 7.36
CA VAL A 414 -19.14 1.01 7.96
C VAL A 414 -18.30 0.41 6.85
N SER A 415 -17.00 0.31 7.13
CA SER A 415 -15.99 -0.39 6.33
C SER A 415 -15.40 -1.52 7.16
N ILE A 416 -15.33 -2.72 6.61
CA ILE A 416 -14.66 -3.87 7.21
C ILE A 416 -13.54 -4.31 6.29
N THR A 417 -12.35 -4.47 6.87
CA THR A 417 -11.19 -5.09 6.20
C THR A 417 -10.86 -6.38 6.92
N LEU A 418 -10.69 -7.45 6.16
CA LEU A 418 -10.56 -8.83 6.62
C LEU A 418 -9.33 -9.44 5.98
N ILE A 419 -8.40 -9.96 6.78
CA ILE A 419 -7.13 -10.51 6.30
C ILE A 419 -7.00 -11.91 6.86
N ALA A 420 -7.05 -12.88 5.95
CA ALA A 420 -7.01 -14.30 6.24
C ALA A 420 -5.60 -14.84 5.97
N THR A 421 -5.02 -15.53 6.94
CA THR A 421 -3.63 -15.99 6.94
C THR A 421 -3.52 -17.48 7.30
N GLY A 422 -2.35 -18.08 7.07
CA GLY A 422 -2.08 -19.46 7.49
C GLY A 422 -2.83 -20.53 6.68
N PHE A 423 -3.17 -20.23 5.42
CA PHE A 423 -3.74 -21.24 4.52
C PHE A 423 -2.77 -22.41 4.34
N LYS A 424 -3.10 -23.56 4.92
CA LYS A 424 -2.32 -24.79 4.76
C LYS A 424 -2.19 -25.11 3.27
N ARG A 425 -0.95 -25.14 2.78
CA ARG A 425 -0.62 -25.53 1.40
C ARG A 425 -1.22 -26.91 1.16
N GLN A 426 -1.95 -27.08 0.06
CA GLN A 426 -2.10 -28.42 -0.51
C GLN A 426 -0.70 -28.87 -0.89
N GLU A 427 -0.09 -29.72 -0.07
CA GLU A 427 0.99 -30.57 -0.53
C GLU A 427 0.52 -31.33 -1.76
N GLU A 428 1.43 -31.55 -2.71
CA GLU A 428 1.14 -32.12 -4.02
C GLU A 428 0.83 -33.63 -3.91
N SER A 429 -0.36 -33.92 -3.38
CA SER A 429 -0.94 -35.26 -3.22
C SER A 429 -1.41 -35.86 -4.56
N GLU A 430 -0.60 -35.72 -5.61
CA GLU A 430 -0.61 -36.60 -6.80
C GLU A 430 0.78 -37.18 -7.12
N GLY A 431 1.62 -37.33 -6.09
CA GLY A 431 2.69 -38.33 -6.10
C GLY A 431 2.11 -39.75 -6.19
N ARG A 432 1.63 -40.16 -7.37
CA ARG A 432 1.12 -41.52 -7.61
C ARG A 432 2.19 -42.54 -7.22
N PRO A 433 1.96 -43.42 -6.23
CA PRO A 433 2.90 -44.49 -5.96
C PRO A 433 2.83 -45.48 -7.12
N THR A 434 3.92 -45.61 -7.87
CA THR A 434 4.09 -46.66 -8.88
C THR A 434 4.01 -48.02 -8.17
N GLN A 435 2.85 -48.66 -8.19
CA GLN A 435 2.68 -50.01 -7.64
C GLN A 435 3.42 -51.02 -8.50
N ALA A 436 4.69 -51.26 -8.16
CA ALA A 436 5.42 -52.44 -8.56
C ALA A 436 4.89 -53.66 -7.77
N GLY A 437 3.72 -54.15 -8.17
CA GLY A 437 3.02 -55.30 -7.59
C GLY A 437 3.25 -56.57 -8.43
N GLN A 438 4.04 -57.49 -7.87
CA GLN A 438 4.46 -58.76 -8.45
C GLN A 438 3.33 -59.61 -9.07
N LEU A 439 3.54 -60.10 -10.28
CA LEU A 439 2.99 -61.38 -10.75
C LEU A 439 4.12 -62.20 -11.41
N ALA A 440 4.29 -63.43 -10.95
CA ALA A 440 5.22 -64.41 -11.49
C ALA A 440 4.51 -65.77 -11.63
N GLN A 441 5.05 -66.65 -12.49
CA GLN A 441 4.43 -67.85 -13.09
C GLN A 441 3.52 -67.54 -14.30
N GLY A 442 3.70 -68.17 -15.47
CA GLY A 442 4.70 -69.19 -15.84
C GLY A 442 4.73 -69.47 -17.35
N ASP A 443 5.52 -70.49 -17.72
CA ASP A 443 5.62 -71.16 -19.02
C ASP A 443 6.18 -70.44 -20.26
N ALA A 444 7.48 -70.69 -20.46
CA ALA A 444 8.14 -71.15 -21.69
C ALA A 444 7.50 -70.93 -23.08
N ILE A 445 8.28 -70.34 -24.01
CA ILE A 445 9.00 -71.09 -25.08
C ILE A 445 10.02 -70.14 -25.75
N GLY A 446 11.18 -70.67 -26.14
CA GLY A 446 12.35 -69.88 -26.54
C GLY A 446 12.41 -69.35 -27.98
N VAL A 447 13.64 -68.93 -28.33
CA VAL A 447 14.25 -68.57 -29.64
C VAL A 447 14.67 -67.10 -29.73
N GLY A 448 15.92 -66.85 -30.19
CA GLY A 448 16.24 -65.60 -30.92
C GLY A 448 17.39 -64.74 -30.38
N ARG A 449 18.63 -65.16 -30.64
CA ARG A 449 19.89 -64.40 -30.48
C ARG A 449 19.90 -62.91 -30.94
N ARG A 450 20.68 -62.15 -30.16
CA ARG A 450 21.72 -61.14 -30.55
C ARG A 450 21.36 -59.69 -30.90
N SER A 451 22.19 -58.84 -30.29
CA SER A 451 22.48 -57.42 -30.46
C SER A 451 22.93 -56.95 -31.86
N SER A 452 22.57 -55.70 -32.20
CA SER A 452 23.47 -54.75 -32.87
C SER A 452 23.00 -53.31 -32.69
N SER A 453 23.92 -52.40 -32.38
CA SER A 453 23.78 -50.93 -32.46
C SER A 453 23.57 -50.45 -33.91
N PHE A 454 22.86 -49.34 -34.12
CA PHE A 454 23.22 -48.30 -35.12
C PHE A 454 22.42 -47.00 -34.89
N THR A 455 22.75 -45.96 -35.67
CA THR A 455 22.53 -44.53 -35.40
C THR A 455 21.43 -43.84 -36.22
N ASP A 456 21.04 -42.65 -35.74
CA ASP A 456 20.63 -41.46 -36.52
C ASP A 456 19.14 -41.22 -36.89
N GLY A 457 18.77 -39.93 -36.89
CA GLY A 457 17.73 -39.33 -37.74
C GLY A 457 16.25 -39.59 -37.47
N SER A 458 15.64 -38.90 -36.47
CA SER A 458 14.16 -38.75 -36.41
C SER A 458 13.69 -37.39 -36.93
N LEU A 459 13.25 -37.39 -38.20
CA LEU A 459 12.56 -36.29 -38.85
C LEU A 459 11.16 -36.09 -38.23
N VAL A 460 10.83 -34.89 -37.73
CA VAL A 460 9.48 -34.59 -37.23
C VAL A 460 8.57 -34.19 -38.39
N GLU A 461 7.53 -34.99 -38.67
CA GLU A 461 6.55 -34.67 -39.71
C GLU A 461 5.61 -33.52 -39.29
N ILE A 462 5.61 -32.44 -40.08
CA ILE A 462 4.67 -31.33 -39.91
C ILE A 462 3.33 -31.66 -40.59
N PRO A 463 2.18 -31.63 -39.88
CA PRO A 463 0.86 -31.90 -40.42
C PRO A 463 0.48 -31.00 -41.61
N GLU A 464 -0.26 -31.53 -42.59
CA GLU A 464 -0.52 -30.86 -43.87
C GLU A 464 -1.22 -29.49 -43.76
N PHE A 465 -2.04 -29.27 -42.74
CA PHE A 465 -2.79 -28.00 -42.60
C PHE A 465 -1.87 -26.77 -42.42
N LEU A 466 -0.63 -26.96 -41.95
CA LEU A 466 0.37 -25.91 -41.81
C LEU A 466 1.10 -25.57 -43.14
N LYS A 467 0.94 -26.37 -44.20
CA LYS A 467 1.73 -26.23 -45.44
C LYS A 467 1.12 -25.27 -46.49
N LYS A 468 -0.03 -24.63 -46.24
CA LYS A 468 -0.70 -23.73 -47.22
C LYS A 468 -1.39 -22.48 -46.61
N LYS A 469 -0.65 -21.36 -46.52
CA LYS A 469 -0.99 -20.07 -47.15
C LYS A 469 0.04 -18.98 -46.81
N GLY A 470 0.78 -18.52 -47.82
CA GLY A 470 1.76 -17.45 -47.68
C GLY A 470 2.18 -16.86 -49.03
N ARG A 471 1.26 -16.18 -49.73
CA ARG A 471 1.61 -15.29 -50.84
C ARG A 471 0.89 -13.95 -50.69
N SER A 472 1.65 -12.97 -50.24
CA SER A 472 1.26 -11.57 -50.17
C SER A 472 0.87 -11.04 -51.56
N ARG A 473 -0.20 -10.23 -51.62
CA ARG A 473 -0.51 -9.32 -52.72
C ARG A 473 -0.86 -7.96 -52.11
N TYR A 474 0.09 -7.04 -52.11
CA TYR A 474 -0.21 -5.61 -52.07
C TYR A 474 -0.17 -5.06 -53.50
N PRO A 475 -1.19 -4.35 -53.97
CA PRO A 475 -1.05 -3.46 -55.12
C PRO A 475 -0.37 -2.15 -54.66
N ARG A 476 0.47 -1.58 -55.52
CA ARG A 476 0.85 -0.16 -55.42
C ARG A 476 -0.26 0.69 -56.04
N VAL A 477 -0.68 1.74 -55.33
CA VAL A 477 -1.06 3.04 -55.89
C VAL A 477 -0.46 4.09 -54.95
#